data_AF-A0A5C7ZQ52-F1
#
_entry.id   AF-A0A5C7ZQ52-F1
#
_cell.length_a   1.000
_cell.length_b   1.000
_cell.length_c   1.000
_cell.angle_alpha   90.00
_cell.angle_beta   90.00
_cell.angle_gamma   90.00
#
_symmetry.space_group_name_H-M   'P 1'
#
loop_
_entity.id
_entity.type
_entity.pdbx_description
1 polymer ?
#
loop_
_entity_poly.entity_id
_entity_poly.type
_entity_poly.pdbx_seq_one_letter_code
_entity_poly.pdbx_strand_id
1 'polypeptide(L)'
;MKELDQSHRDDDDLTRHNDSLNLERLIALTEQRGFPTQAMTGSSYGIVHLLLWHHRYELGKNARLQYYCDLAHKEMADRRIEPDFDVWLYDFDAWDEKRPMPYGTLIHYFRNHLDEVHLPDLATLNANRATVGLGPIEEFARMMDIPFEALPIGR
;
A
#
# COMPACT_ATOMS: atom_id res chain seq x y z
N MET A 1 -22.89 12.85 -0.30
CA MET A 1 -22.10 12.97 0.94
C MET A 1 -20.94 13.88 0.58
N LYS A 2 -20.83 15.06 1.20
CA LYS A 2 -19.76 16.01 0.87
C LYS A 2 -18.48 15.49 1.53
N GLU A 3 -17.42 15.28 0.74
CA GLU A 3 -16.09 14.96 1.25
C GLU A 3 -15.66 16.08 2.20
N LEU A 4 -15.56 15.76 3.49
CA LEU A 4 -15.06 16.67 4.54
C LEU A 4 -13.54 16.85 4.46
N ASP A 5 -12.90 16.30 3.43
CA ASP A 5 -11.50 15.89 3.41
C ASP A 5 -10.50 17.00 3.03
N GLN A 6 -10.95 18.15 2.53
CA GLN A 6 -10.02 19.12 1.91
C GLN A 6 -10.00 20.53 2.50
N SER A 7 -10.76 20.85 3.56
CA SER A 7 -10.81 22.22 4.07
C SER A 7 -9.76 22.57 5.14
N HIS A 8 -9.05 21.59 5.73
CA HIS A 8 -8.19 21.80 6.90
C HIS A 8 -6.88 20.99 6.88
N ARG A 9 -6.20 20.91 5.73
CA ARG A 9 -4.93 20.17 5.57
C ARG A 9 -3.77 20.67 6.46
N ASP A 10 -3.94 21.82 7.11
CA ASP A 10 -2.94 22.43 8.00
C ASP A 10 -3.11 22.07 9.48
N ASP A 11 -4.17 21.31 9.84
CA ASP A 11 -4.41 20.81 11.21
C ASP A 11 -4.20 19.28 11.24
N ASP A 12 -2.99 18.88 11.64
CA ASP A 12 -2.55 17.48 11.71
C ASP A 12 -3.44 16.64 12.66
N ASP A 13 -3.91 17.22 13.76
CA ASP A 13 -4.69 16.48 14.76
C ASP A 13 -6.12 16.23 14.27
N LEU A 14 -6.75 17.24 13.66
CA LEU A 14 -8.08 17.08 13.05
C LEU A 14 -8.02 16.09 11.88
N THR A 15 -6.95 16.13 11.08
CA THR A 15 -6.75 15.20 9.96
C THR A 15 -6.62 13.76 10.45
N ARG A 16 -5.75 13.49 11.44
CA ARG A 16 -5.60 12.16 12.06
C ARG A 16 -6.90 11.64 12.70
N HIS A 17 -7.65 12.53 13.34
CA HIS A 17 -8.95 12.18 13.91
C HIS A 17 -9.93 11.73 12.82
N ASN A 18 -10.01 12.49 11.72
CA ASN A 18 -10.89 12.15 10.59
C ASN A 18 -10.47 10.86 9.89
N ASP A 19 -9.18 10.64 9.67
CA ASP A 19 -8.65 9.39 9.09
C ASP A 19 -9.05 8.19 9.96
N SER A 20 -8.87 8.30 11.28
CA SER A 20 -9.29 7.25 12.23
C SER A 20 -10.78 6.93 12.13
N LEU A 21 -11.65 7.95 12.06
CA LEU A 21 -13.09 7.75 11.89
C LEU A 21 -13.43 7.14 10.53
N ASN A 22 -12.70 7.50 9.48
CA ASN A 22 -12.88 6.95 8.14
C ASN A 22 -12.45 5.48 8.08
N LEU A 23 -11.38 5.09 8.77
CA LEU A 23 -10.96 3.69 8.87
C LEU A 23 -12.02 2.84 9.58
N GLU A 24 -12.58 3.32 10.69
CA GLU A 24 -13.67 2.62 11.37
C GLU A 24 -14.91 2.45 10.48
N ARG A 25 -15.27 3.49 9.71
CA ARG A 25 -16.37 3.40 8.75
C ARG A 25 -16.08 2.41 7.64
N LEU A 26 -14.86 2.39 7.11
CA LEU A 26 -14.44 1.46 6.08
C LEU A 26 -14.54 0.01 6.56
N ILE A 27 -14.06 -0.26 7.79
CA ILE A 27 -14.19 -1.58 8.42
C ILE A 27 -15.66 -1.97 8.55
N ALA A 28 -16.48 -1.12 9.16
CA ALA A 28 -17.90 -1.41 9.36
C ALA A 28 -18.65 -1.66 8.04
N LEU A 29 -18.35 -0.89 6.99
CA LEU A 29 -18.93 -1.10 5.67
C LEU A 29 -18.45 -2.41 5.03
N THR A 30 -17.19 -2.75 5.22
CA THR A 30 -16.60 -4.01 4.73
C THR A 30 -17.26 -5.22 5.39
N GLU A 31 -17.47 -5.18 6.71
CA GLU A 31 -18.18 -6.24 7.44
C GLU A 31 -19.64 -6.38 6.99
N GLN A 32 -20.33 -5.27 6.70
CA GLN A 32 -21.74 -5.26 6.35
C GLN A 32 -22.01 -5.62 4.88
N ARG A 33 -21.11 -5.21 3.97
CA ARG A 33 -21.36 -5.22 2.52
C ARG A 33 -20.35 -6.04 1.72
N GLY A 34 -19.35 -6.61 2.39
CA GLY A 34 -18.21 -7.24 1.74
C GLY A 34 -17.10 -6.24 1.42
N PHE A 35 -15.93 -6.78 1.08
CA PHE A 35 -14.74 -6.00 0.79
C PHE A 35 -14.92 -5.12 -0.44
N PRO A 36 -14.52 -3.85 -0.41
CA PRO A 36 -14.67 -2.96 -1.55
C PRO A 36 -13.85 -3.51 -2.73
N THR A 37 -14.47 -3.60 -3.91
CA THR A 37 -13.80 -3.91 -5.17
C THR A 37 -14.07 -2.80 -6.18
N GLN A 38 -13.23 -2.68 -7.21
CA GLN A 38 -13.49 -1.72 -8.30
C GLN A 38 -14.86 -1.94 -8.96
N ALA A 39 -15.34 -3.18 -9.05
CA ALA A 39 -16.68 -3.49 -9.57
C ALA A 39 -17.81 -2.95 -8.68
N MET A 40 -17.60 -2.91 -7.35
CA MET A 40 -18.59 -2.43 -6.38
C MET A 40 -18.58 -0.91 -6.20
N THR A 41 -17.40 -0.29 -6.22
CA THR A 41 -17.21 1.12 -5.85
C THR A 41 -16.80 2.03 -7.00
N GLY A 42 -16.47 1.46 -8.17
CA GLY A 42 -16.05 2.21 -9.35
C GLY A 42 -14.78 3.01 -9.10
N SER A 43 -14.79 4.30 -9.49
CA SER A 43 -13.65 5.21 -9.32
C SER A 43 -13.29 5.48 -7.86
N SER A 44 -14.21 5.25 -6.91
CA SER A 44 -13.97 5.44 -5.49
C SER A 44 -13.08 4.35 -4.88
N TYR A 45 -12.75 3.28 -5.62
CA TYR A 45 -11.86 2.22 -5.11
C TYR A 45 -10.50 2.77 -4.67
N GLY A 46 -9.95 3.76 -5.39
CA GLY A 46 -8.67 4.40 -5.03
C GLY A 46 -8.67 5.13 -3.69
N ILE A 47 -9.84 5.50 -3.16
CA ILE A 47 -9.97 6.13 -1.83
C ILE A 47 -9.58 5.15 -0.72
N VAL A 48 -9.80 3.84 -0.92
CA VAL A 48 -9.37 2.81 0.02
C VAL A 48 -7.85 2.85 0.18
N HIS A 49 -7.10 2.83 -0.93
CA HIS A 49 -5.64 2.92 -0.89
C HIS A 49 -5.16 4.24 -0.29
N LEU A 50 -5.83 5.36 -0.59
CA LEU A 50 -5.48 6.65 0.00
C LEU A 50 -5.66 6.67 1.52
N LEU A 51 -6.76 6.13 2.01
CA LEU A 51 -7.03 6.03 3.45
C LEU A 51 -5.99 5.14 4.14
N LEU A 52 -5.69 3.98 3.56
CA LEU A 52 -4.63 3.11 4.08
C LEU A 52 -3.27 3.82 4.05
N TRP A 53 -3.01 4.63 3.01
CA TRP A 53 -1.77 5.39 2.90
C TRP A 53 -1.63 6.38 4.05
N HIS A 54 -2.72 7.04 4.48
CA HIS A 54 -2.69 7.92 5.64
C HIS A 54 -2.31 7.18 6.94
N HIS A 55 -2.69 5.90 7.06
CA HIS A 55 -2.38 5.05 8.21
C HIS A 55 -1.08 4.23 8.09
N ARG A 56 -0.28 4.40 7.04
CA ARG A 56 0.90 3.55 6.74
C ARG A 56 1.92 3.40 7.87
N TYR A 57 2.09 4.41 8.73
CA TYR A 57 3.01 4.37 9.89
C TYR A 57 2.47 3.58 11.10
N GLU A 58 1.22 3.13 11.01
CA GLU A 58 0.51 2.46 12.10
C GLU A 58 0.45 0.94 11.92
N LEU A 59 1.04 0.39 10.85
CA LEU A 59 1.13 -1.05 10.65
C LEU A 59 1.83 -1.71 11.86
N GLY A 60 1.28 -2.82 12.35
CA GLY A 60 1.75 -3.49 13.57
C GLY A 60 1.50 -2.75 14.89
N LYS A 61 1.07 -1.48 14.86
CA LYS A 61 0.83 -0.62 16.03
C LYS A 61 -0.65 -0.32 16.26
N ASN A 62 -1.46 -0.32 15.20
CA ASN A 62 -2.90 -0.11 15.25
C ASN A 62 -3.66 -1.41 14.94
N ALA A 63 -4.35 -1.93 15.95
CA ALA A 63 -5.13 -3.17 15.86
C ALA A 63 -6.29 -3.11 14.85
N ARG A 64 -6.83 -1.92 14.58
CA ARG A 64 -7.93 -1.72 13.63
C ARG A 64 -7.42 -1.72 12.19
N LEU A 65 -6.26 -1.10 11.94
CA LEU A 65 -5.58 -1.23 10.67
C LEU A 65 -5.21 -2.70 10.41
N GLN A 66 -4.61 -3.37 11.40
CA GLN A 66 -4.27 -4.80 11.30
C GLN A 66 -5.51 -5.65 10.98
N TYR A 67 -6.62 -5.40 11.66
CA TYR A 67 -7.88 -6.10 11.40
C TYR A 67 -8.38 -5.88 9.96
N TYR A 68 -8.25 -4.67 9.43
CA TYR A 68 -8.62 -4.40 8.04
C TYR A 68 -7.71 -5.14 7.04
N CYS A 69 -6.39 -5.20 7.28
CA CYS A 69 -5.48 -6.01 6.48
C CYS A 69 -5.82 -7.50 6.56
N ASP A 70 -6.20 -8.02 7.73
CA ASP A 70 -6.62 -9.42 7.88
C ASP A 70 -7.90 -9.73 7.06
N LEU A 71 -8.83 -8.77 6.98
CA LEU A 71 -9.98 -8.86 6.08
C LEU A 71 -9.53 -8.90 4.61
N ALA A 72 -8.59 -8.04 4.21
CA ALA A 72 -8.05 -8.03 2.85
C ALA A 72 -7.37 -9.36 2.50
N HIS A 73 -6.54 -9.90 3.39
CA HIS A 73 -5.87 -11.19 3.23
C HIS A 73 -6.85 -12.33 3.00
N LYS A 74 -7.97 -12.36 3.73
CA LYS A 74 -9.02 -13.36 3.53
C LYS A 74 -9.62 -13.25 2.12
N GLU A 75 -9.85 -12.03 1.64
CA GLU A 75 -10.44 -11.78 0.32
C GLU A 75 -9.46 -12.08 -0.82
N MET A 76 -8.17 -11.84 -0.61
CA MET A 76 -7.09 -12.29 -1.51
C MET A 76 -7.04 -13.82 -1.59
N ALA A 77 -7.12 -14.52 -0.45
CA ALA A 77 -7.14 -15.97 -0.41
C ALA A 77 -8.36 -16.56 -1.15
N ASP A 78 -9.51 -15.88 -1.05
CA ASP A 78 -10.74 -16.21 -1.78
C ASP A 78 -10.74 -15.70 -3.24
N ARG A 79 -9.65 -15.07 -3.70
CA ARG A 79 -9.47 -14.51 -5.06
C ARG A 79 -10.55 -13.50 -5.45
N ARG A 80 -11.05 -12.74 -4.47
CA ARG A 80 -12.04 -11.66 -4.68
C ARG A 80 -11.39 -10.31 -4.91
N ILE A 81 -10.15 -10.13 -4.47
CA ILE A 81 -9.28 -8.99 -4.77
C ILE A 81 -7.90 -9.47 -5.21
N GLU A 82 -7.11 -8.56 -5.77
CA GLU A 82 -5.77 -8.79 -6.27
C GLU A 82 -4.79 -9.17 -5.14
N PRO A 83 -3.89 -10.14 -5.37
CA PRO A 83 -2.96 -10.65 -4.36
C PRO A 83 -1.86 -9.65 -3.92
N ASP A 84 -1.76 -8.49 -4.56
CA ASP A 84 -0.81 -7.43 -4.28
C ASP A 84 -1.45 -6.21 -3.59
N PHE A 85 -2.70 -6.32 -3.12
CA PHE A 85 -3.49 -5.19 -2.59
C PHE A 85 -2.76 -4.34 -1.53
N ASP A 86 -2.02 -4.97 -0.62
CA ASP A 86 -1.39 -4.31 0.54
C ASP A 86 0.14 -4.41 0.54
N VAL A 87 0.78 -4.98 -0.49
CA VAL A 87 2.24 -5.21 -0.51
C VAL A 87 3.05 -3.91 -0.39
N TRP A 88 2.46 -2.79 -0.81
CA TRP A 88 3.05 -1.46 -0.67
C TRP A 88 3.13 -0.98 0.78
N LEU A 89 2.23 -1.44 1.68
CA LEU A 89 2.33 -1.18 3.12
C LEU A 89 3.56 -1.88 3.71
N TYR A 90 3.83 -3.11 3.26
CA TYR A 90 5.01 -3.87 3.69
C TYR A 90 6.32 -3.28 3.16
N ASP A 91 6.33 -2.79 1.91
CA ASP A 91 7.48 -2.04 1.39
C ASP A 91 7.71 -0.76 2.18
N PHE A 92 6.64 -0.04 2.55
CA PHE A 92 6.75 1.17 3.35
C PHE A 92 7.31 0.90 4.75
N ASP A 93 6.79 -0.13 5.43
CA ASP A 93 7.27 -0.56 6.75
C ASP A 93 8.74 -1.02 6.70
N ALA A 94 9.12 -1.79 5.67
CA ALA A 94 10.50 -2.17 5.46
C ALA A 94 11.41 -0.94 5.27
N TRP A 95 10.98 0.04 4.46
CA TRP A 95 11.72 1.30 4.28
C TRP A 95 11.86 2.09 5.59
N ASP A 96 10.79 2.25 6.38
CA ASP A 96 10.80 2.95 7.67
C ASP A 96 11.78 2.29 8.66
N GLU A 97 11.83 0.95 8.65
CA GLU A 97 12.76 0.15 9.45
C GLU A 97 14.16 0.02 8.83
N LYS A 98 14.44 0.69 7.71
CA LYS A 98 15.71 0.60 6.96
C LYS A 98 16.08 -0.83 6.53
N ARG A 99 15.07 -1.66 6.27
CA ARG A 99 15.19 -2.99 5.67
C ARG A 99 14.93 -2.93 4.16
N PRO A 100 15.41 -3.92 3.40
CA PRO A 100 15.07 -4.02 1.99
C PRO A 100 13.56 -4.15 1.76
N MET A 101 13.00 -3.34 0.87
CA MET A 101 11.59 -3.41 0.47
C MET A 101 11.33 -4.72 -0.30
N PRO A 102 10.54 -5.66 0.25
CA PRO A 102 10.45 -7.02 -0.28
C PRO A 102 9.92 -7.10 -1.72
N TYR A 103 9.05 -6.18 -2.14
CA TYR A 103 8.37 -6.22 -3.43
C TYR A 103 8.78 -5.06 -4.36
N GLY A 104 9.34 -3.98 -3.83
CA GLY A 104 9.80 -2.84 -4.62
C GLY A 104 8.67 -2.08 -5.34
N THR A 105 7.45 -2.14 -4.82
CA THR A 105 6.27 -1.45 -5.38
C THR A 105 6.32 0.07 -5.19
N LEU A 106 7.10 0.55 -4.23
CA LEU A 106 7.24 1.99 -3.94
C LEU A 106 8.41 2.67 -4.65
N ILE A 107 9.16 2.01 -5.53
CA ILE A 107 10.33 2.63 -6.19
C ILE A 107 9.95 3.90 -6.98
N HIS A 108 8.73 3.96 -7.54
CA HIS A 108 8.27 5.17 -8.25
C HIS A 108 7.97 6.31 -7.29
N TYR A 109 7.43 6.02 -6.11
CA TYR A 109 7.21 7.02 -5.07
C TYR A 109 8.54 7.68 -4.66
N PHE A 110 9.61 6.89 -4.56
CA PHE A 110 10.96 7.36 -4.22
C PHE A 110 11.85 7.67 -5.44
N ARG A 111 11.29 7.89 -6.64
CA ARG A 111 12.07 8.08 -7.88
C ARG A 111 13.16 9.16 -7.82
N ASN A 112 13.01 10.17 -6.97
CA ASN A 112 13.96 11.27 -6.80
C ASN A 112 14.96 11.04 -5.65
N HIS A 113 14.77 9.96 -4.88
CA HIS A 113 15.49 9.59 -3.66
C HIS A 113 15.77 8.08 -3.66
N LEU A 114 16.09 7.50 -4.83
CA LEU A 114 16.32 6.05 -4.95
C LEU A 114 17.52 5.56 -4.14
N ASP A 115 18.44 6.46 -3.78
CA ASP A 115 19.56 6.23 -2.89
C ASP A 115 19.15 6.03 -1.42
N GLU A 116 17.93 6.43 -1.04
CA GLU A 116 17.35 6.21 0.30
C GLU A 116 16.58 4.89 0.41
N VAL A 117 16.50 4.13 -0.68
CA VAL A 117 15.75 2.88 -0.77
C VAL A 117 16.70 1.70 -0.82
N HIS A 118 16.33 0.62 -0.14
CA HIS A 118 17.02 -0.67 -0.22
C HIS A 118 16.12 -1.68 -0.90
N LEU A 119 16.65 -2.43 -1.87
CA LEU A 119 15.97 -3.56 -2.49
C LEU A 119 16.76 -4.84 -2.25
N PRO A 120 16.10 -6.00 -2.10
CA PRO A 120 16.77 -7.30 -2.09
C PRO A 120 17.62 -7.49 -3.35
N ASP A 121 18.46 -8.54 -3.36
CA ASP A 121 19.07 -8.98 -4.61
C ASP A 121 17.98 -9.32 -5.64
N LEU A 122 18.33 -9.23 -6.93
CA LEU A 122 17.36 -9.33 -8.02
C LEU A 122 16.56 -10.64 -8.01
N ALA A 123 17.22 -11.76 -7.69
CA ALA A 123 16.57 -13.06 -7.68
C ALA A 123 15.54 -13.14 -6.56
N THR A 124 15.90 -12.70 -5.36
CA THR A 124 14.99 -12.63 -4.21
C THR A 124 13.82 -11.66 -4.47
N LEU A 125 14.09 -10.47 -5.00
CA LEU A 125 13.07 -9.47 -5.30
C LEU A 125 12.05 -9.99 -6.31
N ASN A 126 12.50 -10.57 -7.42
CA ASN A 126 11.60 -11.12 -8.44
C ASN A 126 10.85 -12.37 -7.95
N ALA A 127 11.48 -13.19 -7.08
CA ALA A 127 10.79 -14.31 -6.44
C ALA A 127 9.65 -13.82 -5.53
N ASN A 128 9.90 -12.80 -4.69
CA ASN A 128 8.87 -12.19 -3.85
C ASN A 128 7.74 -11.58 -4.68
N ARG A 129 8.06 -10.82 -5.72
CA ARG A 129 7.04 -10.23 -6.62
C ARG A 129 6.15 -11.30 -7.25
N ALA A 130 6.72 -12.43 -7.65
CA ALA A 130 5.95 -13.53 -8.21
C ALA A 130 4.98 -14.19 -7.22
N THR A 131 5.27 -14.19 -5.90
CA THR A 131 4.36 -14.79 -4.90
C THR A 131 3.04 -14.04 -4.76
N VAL A 132 3.03 -12.75 -5.12
CA VAL A 132 1.88 -11.85 -5.07
C VAL A 132 1.37 -11.47 -6.46
N GLY A 133 1.75 -12.23 -7.50
CA GLY A 133 1.25 -12.02 -8.87
C GLY A 133 1.82 -10.80 -9.60
N LEU A 134 2.82 -10.12 -9.03
CA LEU A 134 3.51 -9.01 -9.69
C LEU A 134 4.50 -9.54 -10.74
N GLY A 135 4.62 -8.82 -11.85
CA GLY A 135 5.66 -9.05 -12.85
C GLY A 135 7.07 -8.69 -12.33
N PRO A 136 8.14 -9.05 -13.04
CA PRO A 136 9.51 -8.71 -12.68
C PRO A 136 9.72 -7.20 -12.43
N ILE A 137 10.66 -6.83 -11.56
CA ILE A 137 10.94 -5.43 -11.23
C ILE A 137 11.39 -4.63 -12.45
N GLU A 138 12.06 -5.28 -13.41
CA GLU A 138 12.48 -4.72 -14.69
C GLU A 138 11.29 -4.15 -15.48
N GLU A 139 10.18 -4.89 -15.51
CA GLU A 139 8.98 -4.46 -16.22
C GLU A 139 8.34 -3.25 -15.54
N PHE A 140 8.32 -3.26 -14.21
CA PHE A 140 7.80 -2.15 -13.41
C PHE A 140 8.65 -0.89 -13.56
N ALA A 141 9.97 -1.01 -13.48
CA ALA A 141 10.91 0.10 -13.67
C ALA A 141 10.75 0.73 -15.06
N ARG A 142 10.65 -0.10 -16.11
CA ARG A 142 10.38 0.36 -17.47
C ARG A 142 9.03 1.09 -17.59
N MET A 143 7.98 0.58 -16.96
CA MET A 143 6.65 1.20 -16.98
C MET A 143 6.65 2.56 -16.27
N MET A 144 7.52 2.73 -15.26
CA MET A 144 7.65 3.93 -14.44
C MET A 144 8.74 4.89 -14.93
N ASP A 145 9.38 4.60 -16.07
CA ASP A 145 10.50 5.37 -16.64
C ASP A 145 11.68 5.55 -15.68
N ILE A 146 12.02 4.48 -14.96
CA ILE A 146 13.16 4.42 -14.03
C ILE A 146 14.26 3.57 -14.68
N PRO A 147 15.47 4.12 -14.88
CA PRO A 147 16.60 3.34 -15.40
C PRO A 147 16.91 2.15 -14.47
N PHE A 148 17.02 0.95 -15.04
CA PHE A 148 17.20 -0.27 -14.26
C PHE A 148 18.50 -0.26 -13.46
N GLU A 149 19.57 0.29 -14.04
CA GLU A 149 20.88 0.49 -13.43
C GLU A 149 20.88 1.48 -12.25
N ALA A 150 19.83 2.31 -12.13
CA ALA A 150 19.66 3.24 -11.03
C ALA A 150 18.97 2.58 -9.81
N LEU A 151 18.42 1.37 -9.96
CA LEU A 151 17.74 0.70 -8.86
C LEU A 151 18.73 0.24 -7.79
N PRO A 152 18.43 0.44 -6.50
CA PRO A 152 19.31 0.07 -5.38
C PRO A 152 19.22 -1.42 -5.03
N ILE A 153 19.37 -2.29 -6.03
CA ILE A 153 19.27 -3.75 -5.90
C ILE A 153 20.48 -4.31 -5.13
N GLY A 154 20.22 -5.06 -4.05
CA GLY A 154 21.23 -5.73 -3.24
C GLY A 154 22.14 -4.76 -2.46
N ARG A 155 21.70 -3.52 -2.23
CA ARG A 155 22.42 -2.50 -1.47
C ARG A 155 21.89 -2.33 -0.07
#